data_AF-A0A830GEG3-F1
#
_entry.id   AF-A0A830GEG3-F1
#
_cell.length_a   1.000
_cell.length_b   1.000
_cell.length_c   1.000
_cell.angle_alpha   90.00
_cell.angle_beta   90.00
_cell.angle_gamma   90.00
#
_symmetry.space_group_name_H-M   'P 1'
#
loop_
_entity.id
_entity.type
_entity.pdbx_description
1 polymer ?
#
loop_
_entity_poly.entity_id
_entity_poly.type
_entity_poly.pdbx_seq_one_letter_code
_entity_poly.pdbx_strand_id
1 'polypeptide(L)'
;MTCPPKRADLARTVINATAVDESNGWWTGLVRDRVHDTGEVRLRLERYPPNNSKNRPEHTWRVRPEYWDSERDAVEMFEQYGGETPTGVLPIDDFYTVKEHLPIRKEPTRRVSLVRLEKNWGQTVTRLYHWDPRDGATKQKWTIGRNWDHLSTLATRKLANAQ
;
A
#
# COMPACT_ATOMS: atom_id res chain seq x y z
N MET A 1 -13.57 -17.67 6.16
CA MET A 1 -12.92 -17.15 4.93
C MET A 1 -11.43 -17.37 5.04
N THR A 2 -10.87 -18.27 4.25
CA THR A 2 -9.42 -18.46 4.12
C THR A 2 -8.90 -17.40 3.14
N CYS A 3 -7.95 -16.57 3.56
CA CYS A 3 -7.21 -15.72 2.64
C CYS A 3 -6.66 -16.61 1.52
N PRO A 4 -7.00 -16.38 0.23
CA PRO A 4 -6.22 -16.97 -0.84
C PRO A 4 -4.78 -16.54 -0.57
N PRO A 5 -3.80 -17.45 -0.43
CA PRO A 5 -2.44 -16.99 -0.41
C PRO A 5 -2.29 -16.22 -1.72
N LYS A 6 -1.88 -14.96 -1.66
CA LYS A 6 -0.97 -14.51 -2.71
C LYS A 6 0.04 -15.63 -2.80
N ARG A 7 0.00 -16.36 -3.93
CA ARG A 7 0.69 -17.63 -4.11
C ARG A 7 2.06 -17.45 -3.47
N ALA A 8 2.47 -18.38 -2.61
CA ALA A 8 3.88 -18.54 -2.37
C ALA A 8 4.52 -18.49 -3.77
N ASP A 9 5.18 -17.39 -4.07
CA ASP A 9 5.98 -17.32 -5.28
C ASP A 9 7.27 -18.04 -4.96
N LEU A 10 8.08 -18.31 -5.98
CA LEU A 10 9.34 -19.04 -5.78
C LEU A 10 10.30 -18.33 -4.79
N ALA A 11 10.00 -17.11 -4.35
CA ALA A 11 10.84 -16.33 -3.45
C ALA A 11 10.30 -16.21 -2.01
N ARG A 12 9.04 -16.62 -1.70
CA ARG A 12 8.42 -16.34 -0.39
C ARG A 12 7.45 -17.41 0.09
N THR A 13 7.46 -17.63 1.41
CA THR A 13 6.45 -18.46 2.11
C THR A 13 5.53 -17.59 2.96
N VAL A 14 4.22 -17.71 2.75
CA VAL A 14 3.21 -17.09 3.62
C VAL A 14 3.19 -17.82 4.96
N ILE A 15 3.42 -17.09 6.06
CA ILE A 15 3.34 -17.62 7.43
C ILE A 15 1.90 -17.54 7.93
N ASN A 16 1.28 -16.38 7.80
CA ASN A 16 -0.12 -16.16 8.13
C ASN A 16 -0.72 -15.06 7.27
N ALA A 17 -2.05 -15.07 7.17
CA ALA A 17 -2.79 -14.01 6.52
C ALA A 17 -4.14 -13.79 7.21
N THR A 18 -4.49 -12.52 7.39
CA THR A 18 -5.75 -12.08 7.98
C THR A 18 -6.58 -11.39 6.92
N ALA A 19 -7.69 -12.03 6.52
CA ALA A 19 -8.67 -11.43 5.63
C ALA A 19 -9.48 -10.37 6.36
N VAL A 20 -9.68 -9.22 5.71
CA VAL A 20 -10.44 -8.09 6.26
C VAL A 20 -11.68 -7.79 5.43
N ASP A 21 -11.59 -7.82 4.10
CA ASP A 21 -12.74 -7.56 3.23
C ASP A 21 -12.64 -8.33 1.90
N GLU A 22 -13.80 -8.65 1.34
CA GLU A 22 -13.94 -9.14 -0.03
C GLU A 22 -15.08 -8.36 -0.70
N SER A 23 -14.74 -7.30 -1.43
CA SER A 23 -15.74 -6.41 -2.03
C SER A 23 -15.31 -5.95 -3.42
N ASN A 24 -16.29 -5.72 -4.29
CA ASN A 24 -16.08 -5.25 -5.68
C ASN A 24 -15.13 -6.16 -6.50
N GLY A 25 -15.09 -7.46 -6.19
CA GLY A 25 -14.16 -8.41 -6.81
C GLY A 25 -12.70 -8.20 -6.41
N TRP A 26 -12.44 -7.68 -5.22
CA TRP A 26 -11.11 -7.56 -4.61
C TRP A 26 -11.11 -8.16 -3.21
N TRP A 27 -10.13 -9.00 -2.93
CA TRP A 27 -9.76 -9.38 -1.58
C TRP A 27 -8.86 -8.31 -0.98
N THR A 28 -9.02 -8.03 0.32
CA THR A 28 -8.20 -7.09 1.09
C THR A 28 -7.80 -7.70 2.43
N GLY A 29 -6.53 -7.55 2.82
CA GLY A 29 -6.07 -8.03 4.12
C GLY A 29 -4.61 -7.79 4.42
N LEU A 30 -4.16 -8.44 5.50
CA LEU A 30 -2.81 -8.32 6.06
C LEU A 30 -2.09 -9.67 5.91
N VAL A 31 -0.89 -9.66 5.37
CA VAL A 31 -0.09 -10.87 5.10
C VAL A 31 1.25 -10.77 5.81
N ARG A 32 1.63 -11.83 6.52
CA ARG A 32 2.99 -12.03 7.05
C ARG A 32 3.67 -13.14 6.26
N ASP A 33 4.81 -12.85 5.68
CA ASP A 33 5.58 -13.79 4.87
C ASP A 33 7.05 -13.79 5.23
N ARG A 34 7.75 -14.85 4.81
CA ARG A 34 9.20 -14.99 4.92
C ARG A 34 9.79 -15.03 3.52
N VAL A 35 10.79 -14.19 3.28
CA VAL A 35 11.62 -14.25 2.06
C VAL A 35 12.57 -15.44 2.18
N HIS A 36 12.62 -16.30 1.17
CA HIS A 36 13.43 -17.53 1.20
C HIS A 36 14.92 -17.23 1.31
N ASP A 37 15.44 -16.38 0.42
CA ASP A 37 16.88 -16.12 0.31
C ASP A 37 17.48 -15.45 1.55
N THR A 38 16.70 -14.60 2.22
CA THR A 38 17.20 -13.78 3.34
C THR A 38 16.67 -14.22 4.70
N GLY A 39 15.64 -15.09 4.73
CA GLY A 39 14.89 -15.41 5.96
C GLY A 39 14.08 -14.24 6.53
N GLU A 40 14.08 -13.08 5.87
CA GLU A 40 13.45 -11.86 6.37
C GLU A 40 11.93 -12.04 6.48
N VAL A 41 11.39 -11.79 7.67
CA VAL A 41 9.94 -11.79 7.90
C VAL A 41 9.39 -10.40 7.63
N ARG A 42 8.37 -10.31 6.78
CA ARG A 42 7.74 -9.04 6.39
C ARG A 42 6.26 -9.05 6.72
N LEU A 43 5.71 -7.84 6.87
CA LEU A 43 4.30 -7.57 7.03
C LEU A 43 3.83 -6.71 5.84
N ARG A 44 2.70 -7.07 5.23
CA ARG A 44 2.18 -6.41 4.02
C ARG A 44 0.68 -6.17 4.10
N LEU A 45 0.24 -4.99 3.69
CA LEU A 45 -1.16 -4.74 3.32
C LEU A 45 -1.35 -5.16 1.87
N GLU A 46 -2.35 -5.98 1.58
CA GLU A 46 -2.59 -6.48 0.23
C GLU A 46 -4.04 -6.33 -0.21
N ARG A 47 -4.20 -5.95 -1.47
CA ARG A 47 -5.49 -5.88 -2.14
C ARG A 47 -5.31 -6.40 -3.56
N TYR A 48 -5.96 -7.51 -3.88
CA TYR A 48 -5.82 -8.18 -5.17
C TYR A 48 -7.16 -8.78 -5.64
N PRO A 49 -7.37 -8.93 -6.96
CA PRO A 49 -8.55 -9.61 -7.48
C PRO A 49 -8.45 -11.13 -7.30
N PRO A 50 -9.50 -11.84 -6.84
CA PRO A 50 -9.51 -13.29 -6.84
C PRO A 50 -9.29 -13.82 -8.27
N ASN A 51 -8.43 -14.83 -8.43
CA ASN A 51 -8.08 -15.48 -9.71
C ASN A 51 -7.49 -14.58 -10.81
N ASN A 52 -7.25 -13.29 -10.54
CA ASN A 52 -6.74 -12.25 -11.45
C ASN A 52 -7.12 -12.42 -12.94
N SER A 53 -8.37 -12.79 -13.24
CA SER A 53 -8.82 -13.11 -14.61
C SER A 53 -8.78 -11.92 -15.57
N LYS A 54 -8.57 -10.71 -15.05
CA LYS A 54 -8.53 -9.44 -15.79
C LYS A 54 -7.15 -8.78 -15.78
N ASN A 55 -6.10 -9.49 -15.34
CA ASN A 55 -4.74 -8.94 -15.19
C ASN A 55 -4.71 -7.59 -14.44
N ARG A 56 -5.60 -7.40 -13.46
CA ARG A 56 -5.65 -6.14 -12.72
C ARG A 56 -4.41 -6.06 -11.81
N PRO A 57 -3.74 -4.90 -11.76
CA PRO A 57 -2.55 -4.72 -10.96
C PRO A 57 -2.90 -4.83 -9.47
N GLU A 58 -2.15 -5.63 -8.74
CA GLU A 58 -2.30 -5.77 -7.30
C GLU A 58 -1.84 -4.50 -6.58
N HIS A 59 -2.46 -4.22 -5.45
CA HIS A 59 -2.01 -3.15 -4.55
C HIS A 59 -1.36 -3.82 -3.35
N THR A 60 -0.13 -3.41 -3.05
CA THR A 60 0.66 -3.97 -1.97
C THR A 60 1.41 -2.84 -1.28
N TRP A 61 1.29 -2.79 0.04
CA TRP A 61 2.08 -1.92 0.90
C TRP A 61 2.98 -2.77 1.78
N ARG A 62 4.30 -2.53 1.78
CA ARG A 62 5.17 -3.13 2.78
C ARG A 62 5.14 -2.27 4.03
N VAL A 63 4.67 -2.85 5.13
CA VAL A 63 4.75 -2.23 6.44
C VAL A 63 6.19 -2.31 6.91
N ARG A 64 6.84 -1.16 7.08
CA ARG A 64 8.19 -1.05 7.64
C ARG A 64 8.07 -0.55 9.08
N PRO A 65 8.38 -1.36 10.10
CA PRO A 65 8.14 -1.01 11.50
C PRO A 65 8.70 0.37 11.87
N GLU A 66 9.90 0.68 11.41
CA GLU A 66 10.62 1.92 11.71
C GLU A 66 10.02 3.19 11.07
N TYR A 67 9.06 3.04 10.15
CA TYR A 67 8.37 4.15 9.49
C TYR A 67 6.85 4.11 9.65
N TRP A 68 6.32 3.05 10.25
CA TRP A 68 4.90 2.73 10.17
C TRP A 68 4.02 3.79 10.84
N ASP A 69 4.41 4.27 12.01
CA ASP A 69 3.67 5.31 12.72
C ASP A 69 3.64 6.60 11.89
N SER A 70 4.78 7.08 11.37
CA SER A 70 4.82 8.27 10.52
C SER A 70 3.98 8.15 9.25
N GLU A 71 3.91 6.95 8.65
CA GLU A 71 3.05 6.72 7.48
C GLU A 71 1.56 6.74 7.83
N ARG A 72 1.19 6.18 8.99
CA ARG A 72 -0.20 6.18 9.48
C ARG A 72 -0.65 7.60 9.80
N ASP A 73 0.15 8.32 10.58
CA ASP A 73 -0.15 9.69 11.00
C ASP A 73 -0.25 10.62 9.77
N ALA A 74 0.55 10.38 8.73
CA ALA A 74 0.43 11.12 7.47
C ALA A 74 -0.91 10.88 6.75
N VAL A 75 -1.49 9.68 6.85
CA VAL A 75 -2.83 9.42 6.29
C VAL A 75 -3.89 10.24 7.02
N GLU A 76 -3.84 10.23 8.36
CA GLU A 76 -4.77 10.99 9.19
C GLU A 76 -4.69 12.50 8.87
N MET A 77 -3.47 13.05 8.81
CA MET A 77 -3.25 14.44 8.43
C MET A 77 -3.79 14.76 7.02
N PHE A 78 -3.56 13.88 6.05
CA PHE A 78 -3.98 14.10 4.67
C PHE A 78 -5.51 14.05 4.50
N GLU A 79 -6.20 13.19 5.27
CA GLU A 79 -7.66 13.14 5.27
C GLU A 79 -8.27 14.40 5.90
N GLN A 80 -7.63 14.95 6.93
CA GLN A 80 -8.13 16.12 7.65
C GLN A 80 -7.80 17.45 6.95
N TYR A 81 -6.58 17.59 6.42
CA TYR A 81 -6.06 18.88 5.94
C TYR A 81 -5.79 18.91 4.42
N GLY A 82 -5.88 17.76 3.75
CA GLY A 82 -5.49 17.64 2.34
C GLY A 82 -3.98 17.64 2.14
N GLY A 83 -3.57 17.89 0.90
CA GLY A 83 -2.15 18.01 0.54
C GLY A 83 -1.85 19.26 -0.25
N GLU A 84 -0.61 19.37 -0.72
CA GLU A 84 -0.18 20.44 -1.61
C GLU A 84 -0.43 20.07 -3.07
N THR A 85 -0.61 21.07 -3.93
CA THR A 85 -0.58 20.86 -5.38
C THR A 85 0.83 20.40 -5.79
N PRO A 86 0.97 19.28 -6.54
CA PRO A 86 2.29 18.77 -6.90
C PRO A 86 3.04 19.79 -7.76
N THR A 87 4.30 20.06 -7.39
CA THR A 87 5.18 21.03 -8.06
C THR A 87 5.87 20.47 -9.32
N GLY A 88 5.46 19.29 -9.79
CA GLY A 88 6.00 18.62 -10.98
C GLY A 88 5.26 17.33 -11.30
N VAL A 89 5.76 16.59 -12.30
CA VAL A 89 5.20 15.28 -12.66
C VAL A 89 5.69 14.24 -11.65
N LEU A 90 4.77 13.75 -10.82
CA LEU A 90 5.05 12.61 -9.96
C LEU A 90 5.00 11.33 -10.80
N PRO A 91 5.90 10.36 -10.57
CA PRO A 91 5.97 9.15 -11.39
C PRO A 91 4.92 8.13 -10.94
N ILE A 92 3.68 8.53 -11.15
CA ILE A 92 2.46 7.82 -10.83
C ILE A 92 1.83 7.40 -12.16
N ASP A 93 1.12 6.29 -12.12
CA ASP A 93 0.39 5.70 -13.23
C ASP A 93 -0.35 6.74 -14.10
N ASP A 94 -0.01 6.79 -15.41
CA ASP A 94 -0.41 7.81 -16.39
C ASP A 94 -1.93 7.92 -16.59
N PHE A 95 -2.70 6.92 -16.14
CA PHE A 95 -4.16 6.93 -16.20
C PHE A 95 -4.83 7.92 -15.23
N TYR A 96 -4.08 8.59 -14.35
CA TYR A 96 -4.64 9.43 -13.31
C TYR A 96 -4.01 10.82 -13.29
N THR A 97 -4.83 11.83 -12.97
CA THR A 97 -4.33 13.17 -12.65
C THR A 97 -4.11 13.28 -11.15
N VAL A 98 -2.94 13.73 -10.72
CA VAL A 98 -2.66 14.02 -9.31
C VAL A 98 -3.16 15.42 -8.96
N LYS A 99 -4.07 15.53 -7.99
CA LYS A 99 -4.61 16.82 -7.52
C LYS A 99 -3.85 17.35 -6.33
N GLU A 100 -3.58 16.46 -5.38
CA GLU A 100 -2.87 16.78 -4.14
C GLU A 100 -1.85 15.70 -3.82
N HIS A 101 -0.82 16.12 -3.12
CA HIS A 101 0.32 15.33 -2.76
C HIS A 101 0.77 15.69 -1.34
N LEU A 102 1.15 14.69 -0.55
CA LEU A 102 1.84 14.89 0.72
C LEU A 102 3.09 14.00 0.73
N PRO A 103 4.31 14.59 0.65
CA PRO A 103 5.54 13.85 0.83
C PRO A 103 5.66 13.33 2.26
N ILE A 104 5.87 12.02 2.43
CA ILE A 104 6.04 11.37 3.74
C ILE A 104 7.50 11.03 3.98
N ARG A 105 8.15 10.37 3.00
CA ARG A 105 9.54 9.91 3.13
C ARG A 105 10.38 10.29 1.93
N LYS A 106 11.62 10.70 2.21
CA LYS A 106 12.62 11.10 1.22
C LYS A 106 13.96 10.37 1.46
N GLU A 107 13.94 9.05 1.47
CA GLU A 107 15.15 8.23 1.52
C GLU A 107 15.90 8.23 0.17
N PRO A 108 17.23 7.95 0.11
CA PRO A 108 18.02 7.99 -1.12
C PRO A 108 17.52 7.03 -2.21
N THR A 109 16.95 5.90 -1.82
CA THR A 109 16.48 4.86 -2.75
C THR A 109 14.96 4.79 -2.83
N ARG A 110 14.25 5.62 -2.05
CA ARG A 110 12.81 5.48 -1.84
C ARG A 110 12.15 6.82 -1.54
N ARG A 111 11.15 7.17 -2.34
CA ARG A 111 10.21 8.25 -2.05
C ARG A 111 8.87 7.65 -1.68
N VAL A 112 8.26 8.15 -0.62
CA VAL A 112 6.91 7.78 -0.22
C VAL A 112 6.05 9.02 -0.14
N SER A 113 4.84 8.92 -0.67
CA SER A 113 3.89 10.00 -0.60
C SER A 113 2.45 9.51 -0.62
N LEU A 114 1.58 10.30 0.01
CA LEU A 114 0.15 10.24 -0.21
C LEU A 114 -0.21 11.10 -1.40
N VAL A 115 -1.14 10.61 -2.21
CA VAL A 115 -1.65 11.35 -3.36
C VAL A 115 -3.16 11.20 -3.45
N ARG A 116 -3.83 12.30 -3.75
CA ARG A 116 -5.23 12.31 -4.18
C ARG A 116 -5.25 12.34 -5.70
N LEU A 117 -5.72 11.23 -6.28
CA LEU A 117 -5.84 11.05 -7.71
C LEU A 117 -7.27 11.34 -8.14
N GLU A 118 -7.44 12.01 -9.27
CA GLU A 118 -8.69 12.09 -9.99
C GLU A 118 -8.72 11.04 -11.09
N LYS A 119 -9.79 10.24 -11.11
CA LYS A 119 -10.13 9.30 -12.16
C LYS A 119 -11.11 9.92 -13.13
N ASN A 120 -11.43 9.18 -14.19
CA ASN A 120 -12.52 9.51 -15.11
C ASN A 120 -13.80 9.89 -14.35
N TRP A 121 -14.52 10.88 -14.88
CA TRP A 121 -15.80 11.35 -14.36
C TRP A 121 -15.72 11.99 -12.96
N GLY A 122 -14.56 12.53 -12.58
CA GLY A 122 -14.40 13.34 -11.36
C GLY A 122 -14.32 12.55 -10.05
N GLN A 123 -14.26 11.22 -10.12
CA GLN A 123 -14.10 10.39 -8.92
C GLN A 123 -12.67 10.50 -8.39
N THR A 124 -12.51 10.80 -7.10
CA THR A 124 -11.18 10.86 -6.46
C THR A 124 -10.84 9.56 -5.72
N VAL A 125 -9.54 9.27 -5.59
CA VAL A 125 -9.03 8.19 -4.75
C VAL A 125 -7.73 8.62 -4.08
N THR A 126 -7.60 8.35 -2.79
CA THR A 126 -6.35 8.55 -2.05
C THR A 126 -5.51 7.26 -2.09
N ARG A 127 -4.20 7.42 -2.33
CA ARG A 127 -3.25 6.30 -2.35
C ARG A 127 -1.93 6.65 -1.69
N LEU A 128 -1.35 5.68 -1.00
CA LEU A 128 0.07 5.67 -0.67
C LEU A 128 0.84 5.14 -1.87
N TYR A 129 1.86 5.87 -2.29
CA TYR A 129 2.78 5.46 -3.35
C TYR A 129 4.19 5.42 -2.83
N HIS A 130 4.94 4.47 -3.39
CA HIS A 130 6.36 4.34 -3.17
C HIS A 130 7.05 4.11 -4.51
N TRP A 131 8.06 4.92 -4.80
CA TRP A 131 8.85 4.86 -6.04
C TRP A 131 10.34 5.09 -5.77
N ASP A 132 11.19 4.62 -6.69
CA ASP A 132 12.64 4.87 -6.63
C ASP A 132 12.93 6.24 -7.27
N PRO A 133 13.61 7.16 -6.57
CA PRO A 133 13.91 8.50 -7.10
C PRO A 133 14.88 8.49 -8.28
N ARG A 134 15.61 7.40 -8.53
CA ARG A 134 16.63 7.34 -9.60
C ARG A 134 16.02 7.10 -10.98
N ASP A 135 15.05 6.19 -11.06
CA ASP A 135 14.38 5.80 -12.31
C ASP A 135 12.91 6.25 -12.34
N GLY A 136 12.38 6.80 -11.24
CA GLY A 136 10.97 7.15 -11.07
C GLY A 136 10.05 5.94 -10.92
N ALA A 137 10.54 4.70 -11.03
CA ALA A 137 9.68 3.55 -11.15
C ALA A 137 8.88 3.31 -9.85
N THR A 138 7.56 3.28 -9.97
CA THR A 138 6.66 2.87 -8.88
C THR A 138 6.99 1.44 -8.47
N LYS A 139 7.29 1.25 -7.18
CA LYS A 139 7.62 -0.07 -6.62
C LYS A 139 6.46 -0.65 -5.80
N GLN A 140 5.69 0.20 -5.11
CA GLN A 140 4.56 -0.22 -4.27
C GLN A 140 3.46 0.84 -4.29
N LYS A 141 2.20 0.41 -4.17
CA LYS A 141 1.05 1.29 -4.08
C LYS A 141 -0.05 0.68 -3.23
N TRP A 142 -0.75 1.52 -2.49
CA TRP A 142 -1.85 1.12 -1.63
C TRP A 142 -3.00 2.11 -1.71
N THR A 143 -4.23 1.61 -1.83
CA THR A 143 -5.42 2.46 -1.84
C THR A 143 -5.93 2.66 -0.43
N ILE A 144 -6.00 3.92 0.00
CA ILE A 144 -6.71 4.32 1.20
C ILE A 144 -8.20 4.30 0.92
N GLY A 145 -8.98 3.76 1.84
CA GLY A 145 -10.43 3.62 1.71
C GLY A 145 -11.04 3.11 3.01
N ARG A 146 -12.33 2.74 2.98
CA ARG A 146 -13.14 2.42 4.17
C ARG A 146 -12.55 1.42 5.19
N ASN A 147 -11.60 0.58 4.78
CA ASN A 147 -10.98 -0.43 5.64
C ASN A 147 -9.60 -0.01 6.18
N TRP A 148 -9.16 1.22 5.89
CA TRP A 148 -7.84 1.71 6.28
C TRP A 148 -7.64 1.61 7.80
N ASP A 149 -8.53 2.20 8.59
CA ASP A 149 -8.40 2.23 10.06
C ASP A 149 -8.33 0.84 10.69
N HIS A 150 -9.16 -0.08 10.19
CA HIS A 150 -9.15 -1.46 10.66
C HIS A 150 -7.83 -2.15 10.28
N LEU A 151 -7.39 -2.02 9.03
CA LEU A 151 -6.13 -2.62 8.57
C LEU A 151 -4.91 -2.03 9.27
N SER A 152 -4.89 -0.72 9.48
CA SER A 152 -3.79 -0.02 10.10
C SER A 152 -3.68 -0.39 11.59
N THR A 153 -4.81 -0.52 12.27
CA THR A 153 -4.88 -1.03 13.66
C THR A 153 -4.40 -2.47 13.75
N LEU A 154 -4.85 -3.35 12.84
CA LEU A 154 -4.40 -4.74 12.80
C LEU A 154 -2.90 -4.85 12.55
N ALA A 155 -2.37 -4.07 11.60
CA ALA A 155 -0.94 -4.03 11.32
C ALA A 155 -0.14 -3.58 12.54
N THR A 156 -0.57 -2.50 13.20
CA THR A 156 0.07 -1.97 14.42
C THR A 156 0.12 -3.03 15.53
N ARG A 157 -1.00 -3.73 15.79
CA ARG A 157 -1.04 -4.84 16.77
C ARG A 157 -0.09 -5.99 16.40
N LYS A 158 0.01 -6.33 15.12
CA LYS A 158 0.92 -7.39 14.64
C LYS A 158 2.39 -7.01 14.77
N LEU A 159 2.73 -5.73 14.62
CA LEU A 159 4.07 -5.22 14.85
C LEU A 159 4.47 -5.30 16.33
N ALA A 160 3.58 -4.86 17.24
CA ALA A 160 3.83 -4.92 18.68
C ALA A 160 4.05 -6.35 19.19
N ASN A 161 3.32 -7.33 18.64
CA ASN A 161 3.46 -8.75 19.01
C ASN A 161 4.67 -9.46 18.36
N ALA A 162 5.43 -8.78 17.51
CA ALA A 162 6.60 -9.34 16.83
C ALA A 162 7.94 -8.85 17.41
N GLN A 163 7.88 -7.93 18.38
CA GLN A 163 9.00 -7.44 19.18
C GLN A 163 9.06 -8.19 20.51
#